data_AF-A0A967F7A4-F1
#
_entry.id   AF-A0A967F7A4-F1
#
_cell.length_a   1.000
_cell.length_b   1.000
_cell.length_c   1.000
_cell.angle_alpha   90.00
_cell.angle_beta   90.00
_cell.angle_gamma   90.00
#
_symmetry.space_group_name_H-M   'P 1'
#
loop_
_entity.id
_entity.type
_entity.pdbx_description
1 polymer ?
#
loop_
_entity_poly.entity_id
_entity_poly.type
_entity_poly.pdbx_seq_one_letter_code
_entity_poly.pdbx_strand_id
1 'polypeptide(L)'
;MARNTIFRGILSLLIAVSLTAVTNASADESGVAELEARVEALEALVQQLLQGEAPPDPDPLVIEDRVRQLAEARVAEVIEEHYREEQEKAGRHSYKFGGFAKTNVMFSDYGGGSVAPNNAGRDFYIPGSIPVGDDGSEGYLDYHAKESRINFRSDHALDNGNRLTTFVEVDFLLSGAGDERVSNSYNPRLRHAFLSYGNWLFGQSWTTLQNVAALPETLDFIGPSESTIFGRQAQVRYTKGPWQFALENPGTTITPYGGGSKIVADTSSVPDVVLRYNYVK
;
A
#
# COMPACT_ATOMS: atom_id res chain seq x y z
N MET A 1 -29.73 41.20 -51.45
CA MET A 1 -29.14 40.17 -52.35
C MET A 1 -28.12 39.26 -51.67
N ALA A 2 -27.88 39.34 -50.35
CA ALA A 2 -26.81 38.58 -49.65
C ALA A 2 -27.28 37.47 -48.66
N ARG A 3 -28.60 37.28 -48.47
CA ARG A 3 -29.15 36.27 -47.52
C ARG A 3 -29.37 34.87 -48.12
N ASN A 4 -29.44 34.76 -49.46
CA ASN A 4 -29.73 33.49 -50.16
C ASN A 4 -28.50 32.64 -50.48
N THR A 5 -27.28 33.15 -50.26
CA THR A 5 -26.03 32.43 -50.52
C THR A 5 -25.54 31.62 -49.32
N ILE A 6 -25.91 32.00 -48.09
CA ILE A 6 -25.47 31.31 -46.86
C ILE A 6 -26.24 29.99 -46.65
N PHE A 7 -27.54 29.95 -46.98
CA PHE A 7 -28.37 28.74 -46.86
C PHE A 7 -28.02 27.65 -47.88
N ARG A 8 -27.49 28.02 -49.06
CA ARG A 8 -27.05 27.05 -50.07
C ARG A 8 -25.69 26.40 -49.75
N GLY A 9 -24.86 27.07 -48.94
CA GLY A 9 -23.56 26.54 -48.50
C GLY A 9 -23.64 25.52 -47.36
N ILE A 10 -24.68 25.59 -46.52
CA ILE A 10 -24.86 24.68 -45.38
C ILE A 10 -25.49 23.34 -45.85
N LEU A 11 -26.36 23.38 -46.87
CA LEU A 11 -26.97 22.18 -47.43
C LEU A 11 -25.98 21.29 -48.22
N SER A 12 -24.95 21.89 -48.81
CA SER A 12 -23.90 21.17 -49.55
C SER A 12 -22.84 20.54 -48.64
N LEU A 13 -22.72 20.97 -47.37
CA LEU A 13 -21.82 20.36 -46.40
C LEU A 13 -22.43 19.12 -45.71
N LEU A 14 -23.76 19.08 -45.54
CA LEU A 14 -24.49 17.96 -44.92
C LEU A 14 -24.57 16.72 -45.83
N ILE A 15 -24.54 16.90 -47.15
CA ILE A 15 -24.50 15.79 -48.13
C ILE A 15 -23.08 15.19 -48.24
N ALA A 16 -22.03 15.95 -47.89
CA ALA A 16 -20.65 15.45 -47.90
C ALA A 16 -20.27 14.64 -46.65
N VAL A 17 -20.88 14.93 -45.48
CA VAL A 17 -20.61 14.20 -44.22
C VAL A 17 -21.30 12.84 -44.17
N SER A 18 -22.34 12.62 -44.96
CA SER A 18 -23.01 11.32 -45.07
C SER A 18 -22.30 10.32 -45.99
N LEU A 19 -21.29 10.74 -46.77
CA LEU A 19 -20.60 9.87 -47.73
C LEU A 19 -19.29 9.24 -47.21
N THR A 20 -18.79 9.64 -46.04
CA THR A 20 -17.51 9.11 -45.48
C THR A 20 -17.68 7.99 -44.45
N ALA A 21 -18.91 7.61 -44.09
CA ALA A 21 -19.19 6.46 -43.22
C ALA A 21 -19.53 5.19 -44.03
N VAL A 22 -18.84 4.96 -45.15
CA VAL A 22 -18.88 3.68 -45.87
C VAL A 22 -17.50 3.06 -45.82
N THR A 23 -17.17 2.46 -44.68
CA THR A 23 -16.31 1.28 -44.66
C THR A 23 -16.80 0.38 -43.53
N ASN A 24 -17.20 -0.85 -43.88
CA ASN A 24 -17.64 -1.94 -43.00
C ASN A 24 -19.15 -2.05 -42.75
N ALA A 25 -19.93 -2.23 -43.81
CA ALA A 25 -21.18 -3.00 -43.70
C ALA A 25 -20.90 -4.44 -44.13
N SER A 26 -20.87 -5.37 -43.17
CA SER A 26 -20.99 -6.80 -43.48
C SER A 26 -22.41 -7.10 -43.96
N ALA A 27 -22.53 -7.92 -44.99
CA ALA A 27 -23.82 -8.35 -45.56
C ALA A 27 -24.53 -9.35 -44.64
N ASP A 28 -25.10 -8.86 -43.54
CA ASP A 28 -26.00 -9.60 -42.64
C ASP A 28 -27.45 -9.10 -42.83
N GLU A 29 -28.47 -9.93 -42.57
CA GLU A 29 -29.89 -9.61 -42.83
C GLU A 29 -30.36 -8.34 -42.13
N SER A 30 -29.81 -8.03 -40.95
CA SER A 30 -30.09 -6.79 -40.22
C SER A 30 -29.61 -5.54 -40.95
N GLY A 31 -28.50 -5.64 -41.70
CA GLY A 31 -27.96 -4.53 -42.49
C GLY A 31 -28.79 -4.26 -43.74
N VAL A 32 -29.39 -5.31 -44.33
CA VAL A 32 -30.28 -5.17 -45.50
C VAL A 32 -31.59 -4.50 -45.09
N ALA A 33 -32.19 -4.90 -43.96
CA ALA A 33 -33.40 -4.26 -43.45
C ALA A 33 -33.19 -2.78 -43.07
N GLU A 34 -32.03 -2.44 -42.51
CA GLU A 34 -31.67 -1.04 -42.22
C GLU A 34 -31.47 -0.23 -43.52
N LEU A 35 -30.89 -0.84 -44.55
CA LEU A 35 -30.71 -0.21 -45.86
C LEU A 35 -32.04 0.02 -46.57
N GLU A 36 -32.97 -0.94 -46.56
CA GLU A 36 -34.31 -0.77 -47.14
C GLU A 36 -35.09 0.34 -46.45
N ALA A 37 -35.05 0.41 -45.10
CA ALA A 37 -35.68 1.49 -44.35
C ALA A 37 -35.06 2.87 -44.65
N ARG A 38 -33.74 2.93 -44.88
CA ARG A 38 -33.06 4.16 -45.30
C ARG A 38 -33.40 4.56 -46.73
N VAL A 39 -33.56 3.61 -47.63
CA VAL A 39 -33.97 3.87 -49.02
C VAL A 39 -35.40 4.40 -49.05
N GLU A 40 -36.33 3.82 -48.28
CA GLU A 40 -37.71 4.30 -48.19
C GLU A 40 -37.77 5.72 -47.60
N ALA A 41 -36.97 6.02 -46.59
CA ALA A 41 -36.85 7.37 -46.03
C ALA A 41 -36.24 8.38 -47.04
N LEU A 42 -35.26 7.95 -47.84
CA LEU A 42 -34.66 8.78 -48.90
C LEU A 42 -35.64 9.02 -50.05
N GLU A 43 -36.43 8.01 -50.45
CA GLU A 43 -37.46 8.13 -51.46
C GLU A 43 -38.57 9.10 -51.02
N ALA A 44 -39.01 9.02 -49.75
CA ALA A 44 -39.96 9.97 -49.17
C ALA A 44 -39.41 11.42 -49.18
N LEU A 45 -38.13 11.60 -48.83
CA LEU A 45 -37.48 12.90 -48.81
C LEU A 45 -37.25 13.47 -50.23
N VAL A 46 -36.95 12.62 -51.21
CA VAL A 46 -36.86 12.99 -52.62
C VAL A 46 -38.24 13.39 -53.16
N GLN A 47 -39.31 12.66 -52.83
CA GLN A 47 -40.67 13.07 -53.20
C GLN A 47 -41.06 14.40 -52.59
N GLN A 48 -40.70 14.65 -51.33
CA GLN A 48 -40.95 15.91 -50.64
C GLN A 48 -40.21 17.09 -51.30
N LEU A 49 -38.95 16.90 -51.70
CA LEU A 49 -38.17 17.91 -52.43
C LEU A 49 -38.68 18.15 -53.87
N LEU A 50 -39.17 17.11 -54.55
CA LEU A 50 -39.77 17.22 -55.88
C LEU A 50 -41.09 18.01 -55.87
N GLN A 51 -41.83 17.99 -54.75
CA GLN A 51 -43.04 18.78 -54.56
C GLN A 51 -42.77 20.26 -54.22
N GLY A 52 -41.49 20.66 -54.08
CA GLY A 52 -41.10 22.05 -53.81
C GLY A 52 -41.38 22.50 -52.37
N GLU A 53 -41.77 21.59 -51.49
CA GLU A 53 -41.84 21.85 -50.05
C GLU A 53 -40.41 21.86 -49.50
N ALA A 54 -39.95 23.04 -49.07
CA ALA A 54 -38.77 23.12 -48.23
C ALA A 54 -39.00 22.24 -46.98
N PRO A 55 -38.00 21.49 -46.50
CA PRO A 55 -38.11 20.79 -45.23
C PRO A 55 -38.67 21.77 -44.19
N PRO A 56 -39.64 21.36 -43.34
CA PRO A 56 -40.17 22.24 -42.31
C PRO A 56 -38.99 22.76 -41.50
N ASP A 57 -38.90 24.09 -41.35
CA ASP A 57 -37.89 24.70 -40.50
C ASP A 57 -38.07 24.08 -39.10
N PRO A 58 -37.04 23.43 -38.54
CA PRO A 58 -37.19 22.72 -37.29
C PRO A 58 -37.66 23.70 -36.21
N ASP A 59 -38.73 23.33 -35.51
CA ASP A 59 -39.31 24.16 -34.46
C ASP A 59 -38.22 24.52 -33.43
N PRO A 60 -37.94 25.82 -33.21
CA PRO A 60 -36.93 26.25 -32.24
C PRO A 60 -37.13 25.66 -30.85
N LEU A 61 -38.37 25.41 -30.42
CA LEU A 61 -38.68 24.79 -29.14
C LEU A 61 -38.24 23.33 -29.08
N VAL A 62 -38.40 22.59 -30.18
CA VAL A 62 -37.95 21.19 -30.30
C VAL A 62 -36.43 21.12 -30.30
N ILE A 63 -35.74 22.10 -30.90
CA ILE A 63 -34.28 22.21 -30.84
C ILE A 63 -33.83 22.51 -29.41
N GLU A 64 -34.43 23.50 -28.74
CA GLU A 64 -34.06 23.86 -27.36
C GLU A 64 -34.28 22.71 -26.38
N ASP A 65 -35.40 21.99 -26.49
CA ASP A 65 -35.66 20.83 -25.63
C ASP A 65 -34.69 19.68 -25.92
N ARG A 66 -34.34 19.45 -27.20
CA ARG A 66 -33.35 18.43 -27.57
C ARG A 66 -31.94 18.80 -27.11
N VAL A 67 -31.56 20.07 -27.20
CA VAL A 67 -30.29 20.60 -26.68
C VAL A 67 -30.25 20.48 -25.16
N ARG A 68 -31.35 20.78 -24.46
CA ARG A 68 -31.47 20.61 -23.00
C ARG A 68 -31.32 19.13 -22.61
N GLN A 69 -32.02 18.23 -23.28
CA GLN A 69 -31.92 16.78 -23.02
C GLN A 69 -30.51 16.25 -23.28
N LEU A 70 -29.86 16.67 -24.37
CA LEU A 70 -28.48 16.30 -24.67
C LEU A 70 -27.50 16.87 -23.64
N ALA A 71 -27.72 18.11 -23.19
CA ALA A 71 -26.91 18.73 -22.15
C ALA A 71 -27.06 18.00 -20.80
N GLU A 72 -28.29 17.67 -20.40
CA GLU A 72 -28.58 16.91 -19.18
C GLU A 72 -27.98 15.50 -19.23
N ALA A 73 -28.12 14.80 -20.35
CA ALA A 73 -27.51 13.48 -20.56
C ALA A 73 -25.97 13.54 -20.50
N ARG A 74 -25.36 14.54 -21.12
CA ARG A 74 -23.91 14.75 -21.07
C ARG A 74 -23.42 15.10 -19.67
N VAL A 75 -24.17 15.93 -18.94
CA VAL A 75 -23.86 16.27 -17.55
C VAL A 75 -23.94 15.02 -16.66
N ALA A 76 -24.97 14.19 -16.84
CA ALA A 76 -25.10 12.92 -16.10
C ALA A 76 -23.95 11.95 -16.39
N GLU A 77 -23.55 11.80 -17.66
CA GLU A 77 -22.41 10.98 -18.07
C GLU A 77 -21.09 11.46 -17.44
N VAL A 78 -20.82 12.78 -17.50
CA VAL A 78 -19.62 13.38 -16.90
C VAL A 78 -19.59 13.21 -15.39
N ILE A 79 -20.74 13.32 -14.72
CA ILE A 79 -20.87 13.08 -13.28
C ILE A 79 -20.59 11.61 -12.95
N GLU A 80 -21.12 10.66 -13.72
CA GLU A 80 -20.83 9.23 -13.53
C GLU A 80 -19.36 8.89 -13.77
N GLU A 81 -18.74 9.40 -14.84
CA GLU A 81 -17.31 9.22 -15.10
C GLU A 81 -16.48 9.75 -13.93
N HIS A 82 -16.79 10.96 -13.44
CA HIS A 82 -16.12 11.54 -12.28
C HIS A 82 -16.25 10.65 -11.03
N TYR A 83 -17.45 10.14 -10.73
CA TYR A 83 -17.64 9.24 -9.61
C TYR A 83 -16.91 7.91 -9.76
N ARG A 84 -16.81 7.35 -10.98
CA ARG A 84 -16.03 6.13 -11.25
C ARG A 84 -14.55 6.37 -11.06
N GLU A 85 -14.01 7.47 -11.58
CA GLU A 85 -12.60 7.84 -11.37
C GLU A 85 -12.27 8.06 -9.90
N GLU A 86 -13.15 8.73 -9.15
CA GLU A 86 -13.00 8.92 -7.71
C GLU A 86 -13.02 7.58 -6.95
N GLN A 87 -13.93 6.68 -7.31
CA GLN A 87 -13.98 5.33 -6.72
C GLN A 87 -12.76 4.49 -7.07
N GLU A 88 -12.26 4.58 -8.31
CA GLU A 88 -11.03 3.91 -8.72
C GLU A 88 -9.83 4.45 -7.94
N LYS A 89 -9.67 5.79 -7.86
CA LYS A 89 -8.62 6.44 -7.05
C LYS A 89 -8.72 6.07 -5.58
N ALA A 90 -9.93 6.00 -5.02
CA ALA A 90 -10.16 5.56 -3.65
C ALA A 90 -9.79 4.08 -3.44
N GLY A 91 -10.07 3.21 -4.40
CA GLY A 91 -9.69 1.79 -4.35
C GLY A 91 -8.19 1.55 -4.52
N ARG A 92 -7.46 2.49 -5.14
CA ARG A 92 -6.02 2.41 -5.37
C ARG A 92 -5.18 2.74 -4.14
N HIS A 93 -5.76 3.36 -3.11
CA HIS A 93 -5.04 3.79 -1.92
C HIS A 93 -5.73 3.26 -0.67
N SER A 94 -4.97 2.57 0.18
CA SER A 94 -5.49 2.11 1.48
C SER A 94 -4.57 2.54 2.60
N TYR A 95 -5.20 2.88 3.74
CA TYR A 95 -4.52 3.28 4.95
C TYR A 95 -5.08 2.44 6.10
N LYS A 96 -4.20 1.90 6.93
CA LYS A 96 -4.57 1.03 8.05
C LYS A 96 -3.79 1.43 9.28
N PHE A 97 -4.51 1.58 10.38
CA PHE A 97 -3.93 1.61 11.72
C PHE A 97 -4.14 0.25 12.37
N GLY A 98 -3.13 -0.24 13.05
CA GLY A 98 -3.16 -1.52 13.75
C GLY A 98 -2.29 -1.49 14.99
N GLY A 99 -2.13 -2.66 15.59
CA GLY A 99 -1.42 -2.82 16.85
C GLY A 99 -2.23 -3.61 17.87
N PHE A 100 -1.80 -3.55 19.13
CA PHE A 100 -2.48 -4.18 20.26
C PHE A 100 -2.02 -3.57 21.58
N ALA A 101 -2.87 -3.67 22.60
CA ALA A 101 -2.47 -3.46 23.99
C ALA A 101 -2.16 -4.83 24.64
N LYS A 102 -1.06 -4.92 25.39
CA LYS A 102 -0.66 -6.14 26.10
C LYS A 102 -0.17 -5.77 27.50
N THR A 103 -0.68 -6.45 28.52
CA THR A 103 -0.18 -6.39 29.89
C THR A 103 0.59 -7.68 30.19
N ASN A 104 1.84 -7.55 30.57
CA ASN A 104 2.68 -8.66 31.02
C ASN A 104 2.69 -8.71 32.54
N VAL A 105 2.63 -9.92 33.08
CA VAL A 105 2.81 -10.25 34.50
C VAL A 105 3.84 -11.36 34.55
N MET A 106 4.95 -11.12 35.21
CA MET A 106 6.11 -12.02 35.20
C MET A 106 6.65 -12.17 36.61
N PHE A 107 6.92 -13.40 37.01
CA PHE A 107 7.64 -13.71 38.23
C PHE A 107 8.93 -14.43 37.87
N SER A 108 10.06 -13.93 38.36
CA SER A 108 11.39 -14.46 38.07
C SER A 108 12.14 -14.71 39.37
N ASP A 109 12.79 -15.85 39.49
CA ASP A 109 13.67 -16.19 40.63
C ASP A 109 15.07 -16.49 40.08
N TYR A 110 16.05 -15.67 40.44
CA TYR A 110 17.42 -15.77 39.96
C TYR A 110 18.31 -16.31 41.06
N GLY A 111 18.80 -17.54 40.92
CA GLY A 111 19.66 -18.20 41.91
C GLY A 111 21.11 -17.69 41.99
N GLY A 112 21.54 -16.86 41.03
CA GLY A 112 22.93 -16.41 40.88
C GLY A 112 23.16 -14.95 41.25
N GLY A 113 22.26 -14.34 42.02
CA GLY A 113 22.34 -12.94 42.46
C GLY A 113 21.26 -12.03 41.89
N SER A 114 21.39 -10.74 42.18
CA SER A 114 20.37 -9.73 41.88
C SER A 114 20.41 -9.22 40.43
N VAL A 115 19.23 -8.83 39.91
CA VAL A 115 19.07 -8.21 38.59
C VAL A 115 18.56 -6.78 38.77
N ALA A 116 19.25 -5.83 38.12
CA ALA A 116 18.91 -4.41 38.23
C ALA A 116 17.50 -4.11 37.67
N PRO A 117 16.77 -3.11 38.21
CA PRO A 117 15.39 -2.87 37.81
C PRO A 117 15.14 -2.58 36.32
N ASN A 118 16.06 -1.89 35.66
CA ASN A 118 15.96 -1.54 34.24
C ASN A 118 16.70 -2.54 33.33
N ASN A 119 17.05 -3.72 33.84
CA ASN A 119 17.68 -4.75 33.03
C ASN A 119 16.67 -5.33 32.04
N ALA A 120 17.08 -5.49 30.78
CA ALA A 120 16.26 -6.09 29.73
C ALA A 120 15.74 -7.50 30.10
N GLY A 121 16.49 -8.25 30.91
CA GLY A 121 16.09 -9.56 31.44
C GLY A 121 14.88 -9.55 32.38
N ARG A 122 14.49 -8.37 32.90
CA ARG A 122 13.24 -8.18 33.65
C ARG A 122 12.02 -7.91 32.75
N ASP A 123 12.22 -7.62 31.46
CA ASP A 123 11.12 -7.37 30.51
C ASP A 123 10.74 -8.63 29.71
N PHE A 124 11.71 -9.52 29.47
CA PHE A 124 11.55 -10.79 28.76
C PHE A 124 12.82 -11.65 28.94
N TYR A 125 12.73 -12.94 28.63
CA TYR A 125 13.82 -13.88 28.81
C TYR A 125 15.02 -13.57 27.88
N ILE A 126 16.18 -13.30 28.49
CA ILE A 126 17.47 -13.12 27.80
C ILE A 126 18.54 -13.92 28.55
N PRO A 127 19.07 -15.01 27.97
CA PRO A 127 20.03 -15.90 28.63
C PRO A 127 21.28 -15.17 29.13
N GLY A 128 21.83 -14.27 28.31
CA GLY A 128 23.01 -13.49 28.68
C GLY A 128 22.80 -12.43 29.75
N SER A 129 21.55 -12.25 30.24
CA SER A 129 21.23 -11.36 31.37
C SER A 129 21.07 -12.09 32.70
N ILE A 130 21.08 -13.43 32.68
CA ILE A 130 20.96 -14.25 33.88
C ILE A 130 22.23 -14.05 34.72
N PRO A 131 22.11 -13.62 35.99
CA PRO A 131 23.26 -13.40 36.85
C PRO A 131 23.92 -14.74 37.20
N VAL A 132 25.25 -14.74 37.20
CA VAL A 132 26.09 -15.89 37.57
C VAL A 132 27.02 -15.47 38.69
N GLY A 133 26.66 -15.86 39.92
CA GLY A 133 27.36 -15.48 41.13
C GLY A 133 26.89 -16.31 42.31
N ASP A 134 27.52 -16.11 43.45
CA ASP A 134 27.25 -16.87 44.69
C ASP A 134 26.39 -16.07 45.68
N ASP A 135 25.79 -14.95 45.24
CA ASP A 135 25.08 -13.97 46.07
C ASP A 135 23.66 -14.44 46.51
N GLY A 136 23.31 -15.70 46.25
CA GLY A 136 22.03 -16.29 46.63
C GLY A 136 20.90 -16.04 45.62
N SER A 137 19.70 -16.55 45.97
CA SER A 137 18.50 -16.44 45.13
C SER A 137 17.71 -15.16 45.42
N GLU A 138 17.32 -14.42 44.38
CA GLU A 138 16.50 -13.21 44.49
C GLU A 138 15.29 -13.29 43.55
N GLY A 139 14.10 -13.02 44.08
CA GLY A 139 12.83 -13.07 43.37
C GLY A 139 12.28 -11.69 42.99
N TYR A 140 11.75 -11.57 41.78
CA TYR A 140 11.16 -10.35 41.23
C TYR A 140 9.77 -10.61 40.67
N LEU A 141 8.89 -9.61 40.79
CA LEU A 141 7.53 -9.64 40.28
C LEU A 141 7.27 -8.36 39.49
N ASP A 142 7.08 -8.54 38.18
CA ASP A 142 7.09 -7.47 37.20
C ASP A 142 5.75 -7.36 36.46
N TYR A 143 5.26 -6.13 36.35
CA TYR A 143 4.02 -5.80 35.66
C TYR A 143 4.22 -4.61 34.76
N HIS A 144 3.93 -4.74 33.47
CA HIS A 144 4.03 -3.61 32.56
C HIS A 144 3.22 -3.79 31.28
N ALA A 145 3.05 -2.69 30.54
CA ALA A 145 2.40 -2.68 29.23
C ALA A 145 3.37 -2.37 28.06
N LYS A 146 4.69 -2.43 28.31
CA LYS A 146 5.77 -2.04 27.37
C LYS A 146 5.69 -2.71 25.99
N GLU A 147 5.14 -3.92 25.90
CA GLU A 147 5.02 -4.65 24.63
C GLU A 147 3.84 -4.20 23.76
N SER A 148 2.96 -3.33 24.27
CA SER A 148 1.89 -2.75 23.48
C SER A 148 2.44 -2.10 22.21
N ARG A 149 1.74 -2.29 21.10
CA ARG A 149 2.19 -1.88 19.76
C ARG A 149 1.16 -1.02 19.08
N ILE A 150 1.66 -0.09 18.29
CA ILE A 150 0.87 0.72 17.36
C ILE A 150 1.60 0.71 16.03
N ASN A 151 0.86 0.50 14.95
CA ASN A 151 1.39 0.60 13.60
C ASN A 151 0.47 1.35 12.65
N PHE A 152 1.08 1.86 11.61
CA PHE A 152 0.44 2.47 10.46
C PHE A 152 0.99 1.85 9.19
N ARG A 153 0.09 1.54 8.26
CA ARG A 153 0.40 1.00 6.95
C ARG A 153 -0.33 1.81 5.88
N SER A 154 0.37 2.15 4.80
CA SER A 154 -0.27 2.58 3.56
C SER A 154 0.08 1.65 2.41
N ASP A 155 -0.87 1.45 1.51
CA ASP A 155 -0.68 0.70 0.26
C ASP A 155 -1.26 1.52 -0.90
N HIS A 156 -0.45 1.74 -1.93
CA HIS A 156 -0.83 2.50 -3.12
C HIS A 156 -0.55 1.68 -4.39
N ALA A 157 -1.58 1.43 -5.19
CA ALA A 157 -1.45 0.85 -6.53
C ALA A 157 -1.06 1.95 -7.53
N LEU A 158 0.03 1.72 -8.27
CA LEU A 158 0.60 2.66 -9.23
C LEU A 158 0.22 2.28 -10.66
N ASP A 159 0.22 3.26 -11.57
CA ASP A 159 -0.19 3.04 -12.98
C ASP A 159 0.71 2.04 -13.72
N ASN A 160 1.96 1.88 -13.27
CA ASN A 160 2.90 0.93 -13.84
C ASN A 160 2.70 -0.51 -13.34
N GLY A 161 1.60 -0.79 -12.65
CA GLY A 161 1.27 -2.11 -12.10
C GLY A 161 2.01 -2.48 -10.82
N ASN A 162 2.94 -1.65 -10.34
CA ASN A 162 3.61 -1.88 -9.06
C ASN A 162 2.75 -1.40 -7.87
N ARG A 163 3.07 -1.92 -6.69
CA ARG A 163 2.51 -1.46 -5.43
C ARG A 163 3.58 -0.77 -4.59
N LEU A 164 3.23 0.38 -4.05
CA LEU A 164 4.00 1.12 -3.05
C LEU A 164 3.38 0.87 -1.68
N THR A 165 4.16 0.30 -0.76
CA THR A 165 3.74 0.09 0.62
C THR A 165 4.61 0.92 1.53
N THR A 166 4.02 1.60 2.53
CA THR A 166 4.74 2.14 3.68
C THR A 166 4.30 1.43 4.95
N PHE A 167 5.22 1.25 5.89
CA PHE A 167 4.91 0.66 7.18
C PHE A 167 5.77 1.28 8.28
N VAL A 168 5.10 1.76 9.33
CA VAL A 168 5.74 2.29 10.55
C VAL A 168 5.13 1.57 11.75
N GLU A 169 5.96 1.06 12.65
CA GLU A 169 5.52 0.38 13.87
C GLU A 169 6.41 0.78 15.05
N VAL A 170 5.76 1.02 16.20
CA VAL A 170 6.41 1.34 17.47
C VAL A 170 5.96 0.40 18.59
N ASP A 171 6.86 0.15 19.55
CA ASP A 171 6.55 -0.40 20.88
C ASP A 171 7.20 0.45 21.98
N PHE A 172 7.17 -0.02 23.23
CA PHE A 172 7.68 0.70 24.40
C PHE A 172 8.67 -0.14 25.23
N LEU A 173 9.15 -1.27 24.69
CA LEU A 173 10.10 -2.17 25.35
C LEU A 173 11.51 -1.58 25.41
N LEU A 174 12.25 -1.94 26.46
CA LEU A 174 13.64 -1.51 26.70
C LEU A 174 13.78 0.03 26.75
N SER A 175 12.79 0.69 27.34
CA SER A 175 12.84 2.14 27.47
C SER A 175 13.83 2.59 28.53
N GLY A 176 14.65 3.59 28.20
CA GLY A 176 15.55 4.25 29.15
C GLY A 176 14.94 5.45 29.89
N ALA A 177 13.65 5.74 29.69
CA ALA A 177 12.95 6.84 30.37
C ALA A 177 11.92 6.32 31.38
N GLY A 178 11.50 7.23 32.26
CA GLY A 178 10.54 6.97 33.33
C GLY A 178 11.15 6.24 34.52
N ASP A 179 10.34 6.12 35.58
CA ASP A 179 10.62 5.26 36.71
C ASP A 179 9.30 4.69 37.26
N GLU A 180 9.37 3.53 37.88
CA GLU A 180 8.20 2.84 38.44
C GLU A 180 7.60 3.60 39.65
N ARG A 181 8.33 4.56 40.23
CA ARG A 181 7.97 5.28 41.46
C ARG A 181 7.05 6.49 41.21
N VAL A 182 7.11 7.09 40.02
CA VAL A 182 6.38 8.33 39.70
C VAL A 182 5.45 8.14 38.52
N SER A 183 5.99 7.94 37.31
CA SER A 183 5.20 8.05 36.07
C SER A 183 5.14 6.77 35.23
N ASN A 184 6.01 5.80 35.52
CA ASN A 184 6.20 4.54 34.79
C ASN A 184 6.14 4.71 33.26
N SER A 185 6.71 5.81 32.77
CA SER A 185 6.61 6.24 31.38
C SER A 185 7.65 5.55 30.52
N TYR A 186 7.36 5.36 29.23
CA TYR A 186 8.28 4.72 28.30
C TYR A 186 8.42 5.53 27.01
N ASN A 187 9.65 5.77 26.58
CA ASN A 187 9.97 6.25 25.24
C ASN A 187 9.45 5.26 24.18
N PRO A 188 8.74 5.74 23.14
CA PRO A 188 8.43 4.94 21.97
C PRO A 188 9.72 4.49 21.28
N ARG A 189 9.79 3.20 20.96
CA ARG A 189 10.89 2.58 20.23
C ARG A 189 10.44 2.20 18.84
N LEU A 190 11.18 2.67 17.83
CA LEU A 190 10.92 2.32 16.44
C LEU A 190 11.26 0.86 16.18
N ARG A 191 10.28 0.08 15.71
CA ARG A 191 10.46 -1.31 15.32
C ARG A 191 10.66 -1.42 13.81
N HIS A 192 9.68 -0.95 13.06
CA HIS A 192 9.69 -0.94 11.61
C HIS A 192 9.48 0.48 11.09
N ALA A 193 10.23 0.84 10.07
CA ALA A 193 10.01 2.04 9.27
C ALA A 193 10.59 1.77 7.88
N PHE A 194 9.75 1.29 6.97
CA PHE A 194 10.21 0.95 5.64
C PHE A 194 9.19 1.30 4.56
N LEU A 195 9.72 1.41 3.36
CA LEU A 195 8.98 1.53 2.12
C LEU A 195 9.29 0.32 1.25
N SER A 196 8.27 -0.29 0.65
CA SER A 196 8.42 -1.35 -0.33
C SER A 196 7.82 -0.91 -1.67
N TYR A 197 8.56 -1.16 -2.74
CA TYR A 197 8.16 -0.83 -4.10
C TYR A 197 8.47 -2.02 -5.01
N GLY A 198 7.42 -2.70 -5.48
CA GLY A 198 7.56 -3.95 -6.21
C GLY A 198 8.37 -4.98 -5.41
N ASN A 199 9.53 -5.37 -5.93
CA ASN A 199 10.44 -6.34 -5.31
C ASN A 199 11.46 -5.73 -4.33
N TRP A 200 11.45 -4.41 -4.15
CA TRP A 200 12.41 -3.70 -3.31
C TRP A 200 11.83 -3.34 -1.94
N LEU A 201 12.70 -3.29 -0.93
CA LEU A 201 12.44 -2.75 0.40
C LEU A 201 13.58 -1.79 0.77
N PHE A 202 13.22 -0.63 1.32
CA PHE A 202 14.14 0.40 1.81
C PHE A 202 13.74 0.81 3.22
N GLY A 203 14.68 0.84 4.16
CA GLY A 203 14.47 1.31 5.53
C GLY A 203 14.65 0.21 6.58
N GLN A 204 14.13 0.43 7.77
CA GLN A 204 14.31 -0.48 8.92
C GLN A 204 13.28 -1.59 8.93
N SER A 205 13.75 -2.83 8.83
CA SER A 205 12.95 -4.03 9.01
C SER A 205 13.79 -5.17 9.58
N TRP A 206 13.20 -6.36 9.71
CA TRP A 206 13.94 -7.57 10.08
C TRP A 206 15.12 -7.78 9.14
N THR A 207 16.29 -8.11 9.71
CA THR A 207 17.44 -8.58 8.91
C THR A 207 16.99 -9.71 7.98
N THR A 208 17.56 -9.77 6.79
CA THR A 208 17.28 -10.80 5.79
C THR A 208 17.57 -12.19 6.32
N LEU A 209 18.49 -12.33 7.28
CA LEU A 209 18.77 -13.60 7.95
C LEU A 209 17.62 -14.08 8.86
N GLN A 210 16.71 -13.18 9.29
CA GLN A 210 15.65 -13.54 10.22
C GLN A 210 14.46 -14.18 9.49
N ASN A 211 14.11 -15.41 9.88
CA ASN A 211 12.94 -16.11 9.36
C ASN A 211 11.75 -15.98 10.31
N VAL A 212 10.95 -14.93 10.13
CA VAL A 212 9.79 -14.64 10.99
C VAL A 212 8.76 -15.79 10.98
N ALA A 213 8.66 -16.56 9.88
CA ALA A 213 7.74 -17.69 9.78
C ALA A 213 8.18 -18.93 10.59
N ALA A 214 9.44 -18.97 11.03
CA ALA A 214 9.96 -20.05 11.87
C ALA A 214 9.86 -19.75 13.37
N LEU A 215 9.42 -18.54 13.74
CA LEU A 215 9.24 -18.18 15.15
C LEU A 215 8.06 -18.96 15.72
N PRO A 216 8.25 -19.69 16.84
CA PRO A 216 7.13 -20.26 17.55
C PRO A 216 6.24 -19.17 18.14
N GLU A 217 4.96 -19.43 18.27
CA GLU A 217 4.09 -18.57 19.07
C GLU A 217 4.37 -18.83 20.56
N THR A 218 4.90 -17.81 21.24
CA THR A 218 5.25 -17.87 22.67
C THR A 218 4.66 -16.68 23.40
N LEU A 219 4.41 -16.85 24.71
CA LEU A 219 3.97 -15.75 25.56
C LEU A 219 5.09 -14.72 25.78
N ASP A 220 6.32 -15.20 25.95
CA ASP A 220 7.54 -14.39 26.02
C ASP A 220 7.80 -13.68 24.69
N PHE A 221 8.28 -12.42 24.76
CA PHE A 221 8.42 -11.52 23.61
C PHE A 221 9.42 -12.00 22.54
N ILE A 222 10.53 -12.62 22.94
CA ILE A 222 11.54 -13.11 21.98
C ILE A 222 11.35 -14.61 21.71
N GLY A 223 10.93 -15.38 22.71
CA GLY A 223 10.88 -16.84 22.62
C GLY A 223 12.28 -17.46 22.77
N PRO A 224 12.65 -18.50 21.98
CA PRO A 224 13.94 -19.20 22.11
C PRO A 224 15.10 -18.36 21.54
N SER A 225 15.47 -17.32 22.28
CA SER A 225 16.46 -16.30 21.92
C SER A 225 17.86 -16.87 21.60
N GLU A 226 18.21 -18.04 22.15
CA GLU A 226 19.47 -18.75 21.97
C GLU A 226 19.65 -19.31 20.55
N SER A 227 18.54 -19.48 19.82
CA SER A 227 18.52 -20.17 18.51
C SER A 227 17.88 -19.34 17.41
N THR A 228 17.55 -18.09 17.70
CA THR A 228 16.81 -17.20 16.80
C THR A 228 17.65 -15.98 16.45
N ILE A 229 17.74 -15.68 15.16
CA ILE A 229 18.37 -14.45 14.68
C ILE A 229 17.41 -13.28 14.95
N PHE A 230 17.64 -12.51 16.01
CA PHE A 230 16.71 -11.45 16.40
C PHE A 230 17.31 -10.05 16.16
N GLY A 231 17.09 -9.50 14.97
CA GLY A 231 17.64 -8.19 14.59
C GLY A 231 16.75 -7.42 13.63
N ARG A 232 16.65 -6.11 13.84
CA ARG A 232 16.05 -5.16 12.89
C ARG A 232 17.07 -4.07 12.61
N GLN A 233 17.22 -3.74 11.33
CA GLN A 233 18.19 -2.75 10.89
C GLN A 233 17.77 -2.10 9.58
N ALA A 234 18.30 -0.90 9.34
CA ALA A 234 18.17 -0.24 8.06
C ALA A 234 18.80 -1.09 6.97
N GLN A 235 18.08 -1.30 5.86
CA GLN A 235 18.54 -2.12 4.77
C GLN A 235 17.97 -1.65 3.43
N VAL A 236 18.64 -2.07 2.35
CA VAL A 236 18.08 -2.13 1.01
C VAL A 236 18.02 -3.60 0.62
N ARG A 237 16.82 -4.11 0.34
CA ARG A 237 16.61 -5.52 0.01
C ARG A 237 15.85 -5.69 -1.30
N TYR A 238 16.32 -6.60 -2.14
CA TYR A 238 15.63 -7.08 -3.33
C TYR A 238 15.17 -8.53 -3.13
N THR A 239 13.89 -8.80 -3.41
CA THR A 239 13.29 -10.15 -3.29
C THR A 239 12.76 -10.61 -4.63
N LYS A 240 13.27 -11.73 -5.16
CA LYS A 240 12.81 -12.32 -6.43
C LYS A 240 12.54 -13.81 -6.27
N GLY A 241 11.25 -14.17 -6.24
CA GLY A 241 10.82 -15.53 -5.94
C GLY A 241 11.36 -15.98 -4.57
N PRO A 242 12.08 -17.11 -4.47
CA PRO A 242 12.64 -17.59 -3.20
C PRO A 242 13.92 -16.85 -2.78
N TRP A 243 14.50 -16.02 -3.65
CA TRP A 243 15.79 -15.36 -3.39
C TRP A 243 15.62 -13.97 -2.76
N GLN A 244 16.50 -13.66 -1.83
CA GLN A 244 16.64 -12.34 -1.23
C GLN A 244 18.11 -11.91 -1.23
N PHE A 245 18.34 -10.66 -1.61
CA PHE A 245 19.65 -10.01 -1.60
C PHE A 245 19.51 -8.69 -0.83
N ALA A 246 20.39 -8.43 0.12
CA ALA A 246 20.31 -7.22 0.91
C ALA A 246 21.68 -6.60 1.20
N LEU A 247 21.66 -5.27 1.29
CA LEU A 247 22.70 -4.47 1.92
C LEU A 247 22.12 -3.96 3.23
N GLU A 248 22.72 -4.33 4.35
CA GLU A 248 22.21 -4.05 5.69
C GLU A 248 23.18 -3.16 6.47
N ASN A 249 22.63 -2.31 7.35
CA ASN A 249 23.45 -1.45 8.20
C ASN A 249 24.39 -2.32 9.03
N PRO A 250 25.71 -2.12 8.94
CA PRO A 250 26.66 -2.95 9.65
C PRO A 250 26.58 -2.65 11.14
N GLY A 251 26.77 -3.66 11.97
CA GLY A 251 26.83 -3.50 13.40
C GLY A 251 27.22 -4.79 14.08
N THR A 252 28.30 -4.77 14.86
CA THR A 252 28.72 -5.94 15.63
C THR A 252 28.90 -5.60 17.09
N THR A 253 28.68 -6.59 17.94
CA THR A 253 28.89 -6.47 19.39
C THR A 253 30.00 -7.40 19.80
N ILE A 254 31.03 -6.84 20.43
CA ILE A 254 32.22 -7.55 20.88
C ILE A 254 32.14 -7.68 22.40
N THR A 255 32.27 -8.90 22.90
CA THR A 255 32.55 -9.11 24.33
C THR A 255 34.07 -9.20 24.50
N PRO A 256 34.70 -8.34 25.31
CA PRO A 256 36.16 -8.38 25.49
C PRO A 256 36.64 -9.74 26.00
N TYR A 257 37.88 -10.09 25.65
CA TYR A 257 38.54 -11.28 26.18
C TYR A 257 38.67 -11.19 27.70
N GLY A 258 38.21 -12.21 28.42
CA GLY A 258 38.12 -12.20 29.89
C GLY A 258 36.83 -11.60 30.47
N GLY A 259 35.87 -11.21 29.62
CA GLY A 259 34.56 -10.68 30.03
C GLY A 259 34.52 -9.14 30.08
N GLY A 260 33.43 -8.60 30.64
CA GLY A 260 33.19 -7.17 30.76
C GLY A 260 32.03 -6.66 29.89
N SER A 261 31.83 -5.34 29.90
CA SER A 261 30.75 -4.70 29.15
C SER A 261 30.90 -4.95 27.65
N LYS A 262 29.78 -5.33 27.01
CA LYS A 262 29.70 -5.46 25.56
C LYS A 262 30.05 -4.14 24.87
N ILE A 263 30.93 -4.20 23.88
CA ILE A 263 31.34 -3.08 23.05
C ILE A 263 30.55 -3.15 21.74
N VAL A 264 29.80 -2.10 21.41
CA VAL A 264 29.21 -1.95 20.07
C VAL A 264 30.31 -1.40 19.16
N ALA A 265 30.79 -2.22 18.23
CA ALA A 265 31.77 -1.81 17.24
C ALA A 265 31.04 -1.33 15.99
N ASP A 266 31.02 -0.01 15.82
CA ASP A 266 30.42 0.70 14.68
C ASP A 266 31.52 1.41 13.87
N THR A 267 32.50 0.64 13.43
CA THR A 267 33.66 1.13 12.66
C THR A 267 33.64 0.65 11.20
N SER A 268 32.54 0.06 10.76
CA SER A 268 32.41 -0.52 9.42
C SER A 268 32.18 0.56 8.37
N SER A 269 32.97 0.54 7.30
CA SER A 269 32.87 1.48 6.18
C SER A 269 32.03 0.96 5.01
N VAL A 270 31.58 -0.29 5.07
CA VAL A 270 30.78 -0.96 4.05
C VAL A 270 29.58 -1.65 4.71
N PRO A 271 28.43 -1.77 4.01
CA PRO A 271 27.28 -2.49 4.53
C PRO A 271 27.54 -3.99 4.59
N ASP A 272 26.79 -4.69 5.44
CA ASP A 272 26.73 -6.14 5.43
C ASP A 272 25.99 -6.61 4.18
N VAL A 273 26.57 -7.58 3.46
CA VAL A 273 25.96 -8.18 2.26
C VAL A 273 25.33 -9.51 2.65
N VAL A 274 24.01 -9.62 2.47
CA VAL A 274 23.25 -10.82 2.80
C VAL A 274 22.62 -11.43 1.56
N LEU A 275 22.75 -12.75 1.42
CA LEU A 275 22.06 -13.56 0.43
C LEU A 275 21.29 -14.66 1.16
N ARG A 276 20.01 -14.81 0.82
CA ARG A 276 19.14 -15.84 1.39
C ARG A 276 18.31 -16.52 0.32
N TYR A 277 18.13 -17.82 0.50
CA TYR A 277 17.21 -18.65 -0.27
C TYR A 277 16.15 -19.25 0.65
N ASN A 278 14.88 -19.00 0.35
CA ASN A 278 13.75 -19.59 1.06
C ASN A 278 13.32 -20.87 0.36
N TYR A 279 13.72 -22.01 0.92
CA TYR A 279 13.24 -23.32 0.48
C TYR A 279 11.85 -23.59 1.05
N VAL A 280 10.87 -23.84 0.18
CA VAL A 280 9.52 -24.25 0.55
C VAL A 280 9.45 -25.77 0.32
N LYS A 281 9.10 -26.53 1.37
CA LYS A 281 8.79 -27.95 1.27
C LYS A 281 7.33 -28.16 0.93
#